data_AF-G5B5N0-F1
#
_entry.id   AF-G5B5N0-F1
#
_cell.length_a   1.000
_cell.length_b   1.000
_cell.length_c   1.000
_cell.angle_alpha   90.00
_cell.angle_beta   90.00
_cell.angle_gamma   90.00
#
_symmetry.space_group_name_H-M   'P 1'
#
loop_
_entity.id
_entity.type
_entity.pdbx_description
1 polymer ?
#
loop_
_entity_poly.entity_id
_entity_poly.type
_entity_poly.pdbx_seq_one_letter_code
_entity_poly.pdbx_strand_id
1 'polypeptide(L)'
;MEIVYVYLKKRSEFGKQCNFSDRPADLNIDIPPNPELAAQYVERNPVDMGIQCSVSMSEHESEKRFEMETRGVNHVEGGWPKDVNSLELEQTIRFRKKVEKDENYINAIVQLGSIMEHCIKQNNAIDIYQEYFNDEEEVEVTDEASSAKTINVFRDPQEIKRTATHLSWHPDGNRKLAVAYSCLDFQRAPAGMSHESYIWDLENPNRPEMALKPSSPLVTLEYNPKDSHVILGGCYNGQIACWDTRKGSLVAELSTIEFSHRDPVYGSIWLQSKTGTECFSASTDGQVMWWDIRKISEPTEVVILDITKKEQLENALGAISLEFESTLPTKFMVGTEQGIVISCNRKAKTSAEKIVCTFSGHHGPIYALQRNPFYPKNFLTVGDWTARIWSEDSRESSIMWTKYHMAHLTDGAWSPVRPAVFFTTKTDGTLDIWDFVFKQSDPALSLKVCDEALYCLRVQDNGCLIACGSQQGTTTLLEVSSGLSTVQRNEKNIAFSIFERETRREKILEARQKEMRLKEKGKTEGKDDDQKDKELATNLEEMVAKAEQEFFDIIFTELKKKEAEAME
;
A
#
# COMPACT_ATOMS: atom_id res chain seq x y z
N MET A 1 -18.83 -40.33 11.38
CA MET A 1 -18.58 -40.85 10.02
C MET A 1 -19.36 -42.14 9.89
N GLU A 2 -20.55 -42.10 9.29
CA GLU A 2 -21.22 -43.34 8.88
C GLU A 2 -20.54 -43.84 7.61
N ILE A 3 -19.82 -44.94 7.73
CA ILE A 3 -19.27 -45.69 6.60
C ILE A 3 -20.44 -46.47 6.01
N VAL A 4 -21.04 -45.94 4.95
CA VAL A 4 -22.09 -46.63 4.19
C VAL A 4 -21.43 -47.67 3.29
N TYR A 5 -21.62 -48.95 3.61
CA TYR A 5 -21.30 -50.05 2.69
C TYR A 5 -22.41 -50.18 1.66
N VAL A 6 -22.09 -49.87 0.41
CA VAL A 6 -22.99 -50.07 -0.73
C VAL A 6 -22.71 -51.46 -1.32
N TYR A 7 -23.68 -52.37 -1.24
CA TYR A 7 -23.63 -53.63 -1.96
C TYR A 7 -24.02 -53.42 -3.42
N LEU A 8 -23.05 -53.53 -4.31
CA LEU A 8 -23.25 -53.43 -5.75
C LEU A 8 -23.35 -54.84 -6.34
N LYS A 9 -24.47 -55.16 -6.98
CA LYS A 9 -24.62 -56.39 -7.78
C LYS A 9 -24.64 -56.02 -9.26
N LYS A 10 -23.79 -56.67 -10.07
CA LYS A 10 -23.72 -56.40 -11.51
C LYS A 10 -25.03 -56.78 -12.17
N ARG A 11 -25.50 -55.95 -13.12
CA ARG A 11 -26.77 -56.15 -13.84
C ARG A 11 -26.88 -57.51 -14.53
N SER A 12 -25.75 -58.14 -14.90
CA SER A 12 -25.70 -59.50 -15.47
C SER A 12 -26.09 -60.61 -14.49
N GLU A 13 -26.12 -60.31 -13.19
CA GLU A 13 -26.45 -61.26 -12.12
C GLU A 13 -27.85 -61.03 -11.55
N PHE A 14 -28.57 -60.03 -12.07
CA PHE A 14 -30.00 -59.88 -11.88
C PHE A 14 -30.71 -60.95 -12.70
N GLY A 15 -31.50 -61.80 -12.04
CA GLY A 15 -32.22 -62.90 -12.70
C GLY A 15 -31.55 -64.28 -12.62
N LYS A 16 -30.41 -64.44 -11.92
CA LYS A 16 -29.89 -65.77 -11.55
C LYS A 16 -30.76 -66.39 -10.46
N GLN A 17 -31.16 -67.64 -10.66
CA GLN A 17 -32.04 -68.37 -9.74
C GLN A 17 -31.32 -68.65 -8.40
N CYS A 18 -31.94 -68.22 -7.30
CA CYS A 18 -31.43 -68.51 -5.96
C CYS A 18 -31.70 -69.98 -5.63
N ASN A 19 -30.67 -70.72 -5.25
CA ASN A 19 -30.81 -72.06 -4.70
C ASN A 19 -31.09 -71.95 -3.20
N PHE A 20 -32.32 -72.20 -2.78
CA PHE A 20 -32.66 -72.37 -1.37
C PHE A 20 -32.68 -73.86 -1.03
N SER A 21 -32.10 -74.23 0.12
CA SER A 21 -32.07 -75.59 0.67
C SER A 21 -32.37 -75.52 2.15
N ASP A 22 -33.29 -76.35 2.66
CA ASP A 22 -33.67 -76.35 4.07
C ASP A 22 -32.47 -76.78 4.95
N ARG A 23 -32.06 -75.89 5.86
CA ARG A 23 -31.03 -76.15 6.88
C ARG A 23 -31.67 -76.14 8.27
N PRO A 24 -31.20 -76.97 9.21
CA PRO A 24 -31.61 -76.87 10.61
C PRO A 24 -31.20 -75.51 11.21
N ALA A 25 -31.97 -74.99 12.16
CA ALA A 25 -31.76 -73.67 12.74
C ALA A 25 -30.45 -73.59 13.56
N ASP A 26 -29.52 -72.75 13.12
CA ASP A 26 -28.29 -72.38 13.83
C ASP A 26 -28.49 -71.02 14.54
N LEU A 27 -28.12 -70.94 15.82
CA LEU A 27 -28.14 -69.69 16.59
C LEU A 27 -26.90 -68.85 16.21
N ASN A 28 -27.06 -67.89 15.31
CA ASN A 28 -25.94 -67.12 14.76
C ASN A 28 -25.44 -65.99 15.69
N ILE A 29 -26.29 -65.43 16.56
CA ILE A 29 -25.94 -64.35 17.48
C ILE A 29 -26.75 -64.50 18.77
N ASP A 30 -26.08 -64.40 19.91
CA ASP A 30 -26.67 -64.23 21.24
C ASP A 30 -26.24 -62.86 21.79
N ILE A 31 -27.18 -62.04 22.26
CA ILE A 31 -26.92 -60.69 22.78
C ILE A 31 -27.32 -60.66 24.26
N PRO A 32 -26.35 -60.68 25.20
CA PRO A 32 -26.66 -60.60 26.63
C PRO A 32 -27.18 -59.19 27.01
N PRO A 33 -28.15 -59.07 27.93
CA PRO A 33 -28.69 -57.78 28.34
C PRO A 33 -27.67 -56.93 29.11
N ASN A 34 -27.64 -55.61 28.82
CA ASN A 34 -26.75 -54.64 29.45
C ASN A 34 -27.09 -54.44 30.95
N PRO A 35 -26.17 -54.70 31.90
CA PRO A 35 -26.41 -54.51 33.34
C PRO A 35 -26.82 -53.08 33.71
N GLU A 36 -26.40 -52.07 32.96
CA GLU A 36 -26.71 -50.66 33.26
C GLU A 36 -28.20 -50.33 33.10
N LEU A 37 -28.89 -51.02 32.20
CA LEU A 37 -30.33 -50.89 32.01
C LEU A 37 -31.13 -51.57 33.14
N ALA A 38 -30.52 -52.50 33.88
CA ALA A 38 -31.14 -53.11 35.05
C ALA A 38 -31.36 -52.11 36.18
N ALA A 39 -30.51 -51.08 36.29
CA ALA A 39 -30.70 -50.00 37.27
C ALA A 39 -31.86 -49.05 36.92
N GLN A 40 -32.31 -49.04 35.66
CA GLN A 40 -33.41 -48.21 35.17
C GLN A 40 -34.77 -48.93 35.21
N TYR A 41 -34.81 -50.12 35.80
CA TYR A 41 -36.02 -50.91 35.93
C TYR A 41 -37.01 -50.24 36.90
N VAL A 42 -38.18 -49.87 36.39
CA VAL A 42 -39.34 -49.44 37.18
C VAL A 42 -40.51 -50.35 36.86
N GLU A 43 -41.06 -50.97 37.90
CA GLU A 43 -42.21 -51.86 37.78
C GLU A 43 -43.46 -51.06 37.36
N ARG A 44 -43.99 -51.35 36.16
CA ARG A 44 -45.33 -50.90 35.76
C ARG A 44 -46.28 -52.10 35.77
N ASN A 45 -47.20 -52.07 36.73
CA ASN A 45 -48.24 -53.07 36.94
C ASN A 45 -49.55 -52.31 37.30
N PRO A 46 -50.71 -52.62 36.67
CA PRO A 46 -50.89 -53.60 35.60
C PRO A 46 -50.54 -53.07 34.20
N VAL A 47 -49.84 -53.92 33.44
CA VAL A 47 -49.63 -53.79 31.99
C VAL A 47 -50.07 -55.11 31.37
N ASP A 48 -51.05 -55.05 30.47
CA ASP A 48 -51.49 -56.17 29.63
C ASP A 48 -50.78 -56.08 28.27
N MET A 49 -49.92 -57.06 27.97
CA MET A 49 -49.43 -57.31 26.60
C MET A 49 -49.38 -58.80 26.32
N GLY A 50 -50.09 -59.22 25.26
CA GLY A 50 -50.03 -60.57 24.73
C GLY A 50 -48.79 -60.75 23.86
N ILE A 51 -48.06 -61.85 24.09
CA ILE A 51 -46.87 -62.23 23.32
C ILE A 51 -47.21 -63.50 22.56
N GLN A 52 -47.16 -63.46 21.24
CA GLN A 52 -47.13 -64.67 20.41
C GLN A 52 -45.75 -64.81 19.79
N CYS A 53 -45.06 -65.87 20.20
CA CYS A 53 -43.66 -66.14 19.94
C CYS A 53 -43.53 -67.16 18.80
N SER A 54 -43.30 -66.70 17.58
CA SER A 54 -42.66 -67.51 16.54
C SER A 54 -42.14 -66.61 15.42
N VAL A 55 -40.85 -66.71 15.10
CA VAL A 55 -40.28 -66.04 13.93
C VAL A 55 -40.49 -66.96 12.72
N SER A 56 -41.16 -66.35 11.75
CA SER A 56 -41.50 -66.77 10.40
C SER A 56 -40.32 -67.35 9.60
N MET A 57 -40.72 -67.98 8.48
CA MET A 57 -40.05 -68.08 7.17
C MET A 57 -39.79 -69.55 6.80
N SER A 58 -40.07 -70.04 5.60
CA SER A 58 -40.17 -69.40 4.29
C SER A 58 -41.02 -70.25 3.36
N GLU A 59 -41.81 -69.62 2.49
CA GLU A 59 -42.28 -70.28 1.27
C GLU A 59 -41.16 -70.28 0.23
N HIS A 60 -41.29 -71.08 -0.85
CA HIS A 60 -41.47 -70.58 -2.21
C HIS A 60 -41.38 -71.74 -3.22
N GLU A 61 -42.50 -72.07 -3.88
CA GLU A 61 -42.46 -72.64 -5.24
C GLU A 61 -43.65 -72.13 -6.07
N SER A 62 -43.41 -72.11 -7.38
CA SER A 62 -43.99 -71.22 -8.38
C SER A 62 -45.42 -71.54 -8.84
N GLU A 63 -46.16 -70.48 -9.19
CA GLU A 63 -47.19 -70.53 -10.22
C GLU A 63 -47.10 -69.25 -11.07
N LYS A 64 -46.78 -69.37 -12.36
CA LYS A 64 -47.09 -68.29 -13.30
C LYS A 64 -48.59 -68.32 -13.57
N ARG A 65 -49.32 -67.35 -13.00
CA ARG A 65 -50.73 -67.08 -13.31
C ARG A 65 -50.86 -66.30 -14.60
N PHE A 66 -51.90 -66.63 -15.37
CA PHE A 66 -52.34 -65.88 -16.54
C PHE A 66 -52.73 -64.46 -16.13
N GLU A 67 -52.02 -63.46 -16.66
CA GLU A 67 -52.32 -62.05 -16.44
C GLU A 67 -53.48 -61.63 -17.38
N MET A 68 -54.65 -61.39 -16.78
CA MET A 68 -55.75 -60.69 -17.44
C MET A 68 -55.84 -59.27 -16.88
N GLU A 69 -55.41 -58.29 -17.65
CA GLU A 69 -55.68 -56.88 -17.34
C GLU A 69 -57.06 -56.48 -17.86
N THR A 70 -57.94 -56.07 -16.94
CA THR A 70 -59.16 -55.35 -17.30
C THR A 70 -58.82 -53.86 -17.38
N ARG A 71 -58.75 -53.30 -18.59
CA ARG A 71 -58.50 -51.87 -18.79
C ARG A 71 -59.83 -51.12 -18.80
N GLY A 72 -60.03 -50.27 -17.79
CA GLY A 72 -61.04 -49.21 -17.79
C GLY A 72 -60.38 -47.86 -18.05
N VAL A 73 -61.03 -46.99 -18.83
CA VAL A 73 -60.58 -45.62 -19.05
C VAL A 73 -61.38 -44.70 -18.12
N ASN A 74 -60.70 -44.03 -17.17
CA ASN A 74 -61.29 -42.94 -16.40
C ASN A 74 -61.02 -41.62 -17.14
N HIS A 75 -62.02 -41.08 -17.83
CA HIS A 75 -61.98 -39.69 -18.28
C HIS A 75 -62.21 -38.77 -17.08
N VAL A 76 -61.14 -38.17 -16.56
CA VAL A 76 -61.18 -37.13 -15.52
C VAL A 76 -61.16 -35.77 -16.22
N GLU A 77 -62.28 -35.40 -16.83
CA GLU A 77 -62.46 -34.04 -17.35
C GLU A 77 -63.86 -33.50 -17.03
N GLY A 78 -63.90 -32.55 -16.10
CA GLY A 78 -65.04 -31.65 -15.89
C GLY A 78 -65.97 -32.00 -14.72
N GLY A 79 -65.95 -31.15 -13.67
CA GLY A 79 -66.92 -31.14 -12.56
C GLY A 79 -68.28 -30.52 -12.93
N TRP A 80 -68.69 -30.67 -14.19
CA TRP A 80 -70.01 -30.23 -14.63
C TRP A 80 -71.08 -31.18 -14.10
N PRO A 81 -72.30 -30.72 -13.81
CA PRO A 81 -73.41 -31.61 -13.49
C PRO A 81 -73.63 -32.64 -14.60
N LYS A 82 -74.10 -33.84 -14.24
CA LYS A 82 -74.23 -34.99 -15.16
C LYS A 82 -75.02 -34.71 -16.45
N ASP A 83 -75.89 -33.71 -16.41
CA ASP A 83 -76.80 -33.34 -17.51
C ASP A 83 -76.21 -32.29 -18.48
N VAL A 84 -75.00 -31.78 -18.22
CA VAL A 84 -74.35 -30.75 -19.04
C VAL A 84 -73.11 -31.33 -19.69
N ASN A 85 -73.10 -31.38 -21.02
CA ASN A 85 -71.93 -31.83 -21.76
C ASN A 85 -70.87 -30.71 -21.84
N SER A 86 -69.67 -30.96 -21.34
CA SER A 86 -68.54 -30.01 -21.32
C SER A 86 -67.99 -29.70 -22.72
N LEU A 87 -68.15 -30.61 -23.67
CA LEU A 87 -67.68 -30.48 -25.05
C LEU A 87 -68.57 -29.55 -25.88
N GLU A 88 -69.81 -29.32 -25.43
CA GLU A 88 -70.75 -28.43 -26.12
C GLU A 88 -70.75 -27.04 -25.48
N LEU A 89 -70.11 -26.09 -26.16
CA LEU A 89 -69.95 -24.70 -25.67
C LEU A 89 -71.30 -24.03 -25.37
N GLU A 90 -72.33 -24.31 -26.17
CA GLU A 90 -73.66 -23.75 -25.93
C GLU A 90 -74.28 -24.20 -24.61
N GLN A 91 -74.10 -25.47 -24.23
CA GLN A 91 -74.67 -26.03 -23.00
C GLN A 91 -73.96 -25.46 -21.77
N THR A 92 -72.64 -25.35 -21.80
CA THR A 92 -71.86 -24.75 -20.70
C THR A 92 -72.18 -23.27 -20.51
N ILE A 93 -72.36 -22.51 -21.60
CA ILE A 93 -72.79 -21.10 -21.54
C ILE A 93 -74.23 -20.99 -21.01
N ARG A 94 -75.16 -21.84 -21.45
CA ARG A 94 -76.54 -21.85 -20.92
C ARG A 94 -76.57 -22.17 -19.43
N PHE A 95 -75.76 -23.13 -18.97
CA PHE A 95 -75.67 -23.48 -17.55
C PHE A 95 -75.10 -22.33 -16.72
N ARG A 96 -73.98 -21.71 -17.15
CA ARG A 96 -73.43 -20.52 -16.46
C ARG A 96 -74.44 -19.39 -16.39
N LYS A 97 -75.11 -19.08 -17.51
CA LYS A 97 -76.18 -18.06 -17.54
C LYS A 97 -77.36 -18.38 -16.64
N LYS A 98 -77.66 -19.67 -16.40
CA LYS A 98 -78.70 -20.08 -15.45
C LYS A 98 -78.26 -19.79 -14.02
N VAL A 99 -77.05 -20.19 -13.64
CA VAL A 99 -76.48 -19.95 -12.31
C VAL A 99 -76.28 -18.45 -12.05
N GLU A 100 -75.79 -17.70 -13.04
CA GLU A 100 -75.59 -16.25 -12.94
C GLU A 100 -76.89 -15.47 -12.74
N LYS A 101 -78.03 -16.03 -13.14
CA LYS A 101 -79.36 -15.43 -12.94
C LYS A 101 -79.98 -15.80 -11.60
N ASP A 102 -79.45 -16.78 -10.87
CA ASP A 102 -79.99 -17.15 -9.56
C ASP A 102 -79.74 -16.01 -8.57
N GLU A 103 -80.80 -15.54 -7.91
CA GLU A 103 -80.71 -14.41 -6.98
C GLU A 103 -79.76 -14.70 -5.81
N ASN A 104 -79.71 -15.95 -5.35
CA ASN A 104 -78.80 -16.39 -4.30
C ASN A 104 -77.32 -16.25 -4.71
N TYR A 105 -77.00 -16.51 -5.98
CA TYR A 105 -75.64 -16.35 -6.51
C TYR A 105 -75.25 -14.87 -6.56
N ILE A 106 -76.14 -14.01 -7.06
CA ILE A 106 -75.91 -12.56 -7.12
C ILE A 106 -75.72 -12.00 -5.71
N ASN A 107 -76.59 -12.37 -4.77
CA ASN A 107 -76.50 -11.92 -3.38
C ASN A 107 -75.20 -12.37 -2.70
N ALA A 108 -74.78 -13.62 -2.91
CA ALA A 108 -73.52 -14.14 -2.38
C ALA A 108 -72.29 -13.42 -2.96
N ILE A 109 -72.29 -13.13 -4.27
CA ILE A 109 -71.20 -12.39 -4.92
C ILE A 109 -71.12 -10.95 -4.40
N VAL A 110 -72.24 -10.26 -4.27
CA VAL A 110 -72.24 -8.88 -3.76
C VAL A 110 -71.76 -8.86 -2.30
N GLN A 111 -72.19 -9.82 -1.48
CA GLN A 111 -71.74 -9.93 -0.11
C GLN A 111 -70.24 -10.24 -0.01
N LEU A 112 -69.74 -11.25 -0.73
CA LEU A 112 -68.32 -11.59 -0.74
C LEU A 112 -67.46 -10.51 -1.38
N GLY A 113 -67.99 -9.82 -2.39
CA GLY A 113 -67.35 -8.68 -3.04
C GLY A 113 -67.11 -7.54 -2.06
N SER A 114 -68.08 -7.23 -1.18
CA SER A 114 -67.91 -6.21 -0.15
C SER A 114 -66.81 -6.55 0.87
N ILE A 115 -66.69 -7.83 1.23
CA ILE A 115 -65.65 -8.32 2.14
C ILE A 115 -64.28 -8.26 1.45
N MET A 116 -64.20 -8.72 0.21
CA MET A 116 -62.98 -8.67 -0.60
C MET A 116 -62.51 -7.23 -0.83
N GLU A 117 -63.42 -6.30 -1.12
CA GLU A 117 -63.11 -4.88 -1.29
C GLU A 117 -62.51 -4.28 -0.02
N HIS A 118 -63.03 -4.64 1.15
CA HIS A 118 -62.45 -4.22 2.43
C HIS A 118 -61.02 -4.72 2.61
N CYS A 119 -60.76 -6.02 2.35
CA CYS A 119 -59.40 -6.59 2.45
C CYS A 119 -58.40 -5.94 1.47
N ILE A 120 -58.83 -5.64 0.25
CA ILE A 120 -57.97 -4.95 -0.73
C ILE A 120 -57.64 -3.53 -0.29
N LYS A 121 -58.65 -2.77 0.18
CA LYS A 121 -58.43 -1.41 0.71
C LYS A 121 -57.51 -1.42 1.92
N GLN A 122 -57.62 -2.43 2.78
CA GLN A 122 -56.74 -2.59 3.94
C GLN A 122 -55.29 -2.86 3.55
N ASN A 123 -55.04 -3.78 2.60
CA ASN A 123 -53.69 -4.07 2.10
C ASN A 123 -53.05 -2.87 1.38
N ASN A 124 -53.87 -2.06 0.69
CA ASN A 124 -53.38 -0.84 0.04
C ASN A 124 -53.17 0.34 1.00
N ALA A 125 -53.77 0.31 2.19
CA ALA A 125 -53.65 1.41 3.15
C ALA A 125 -52.25 1.49 3.74
N ILE A 126 -51.65 0.34 4.07
CA ILE A 126 -50.30 0.22 4.61
C ILE A 126 -49.70 -1.09 4.09
N ASP A 127 -48.55 -1.00 3.44
CA ASP A 127 -47.77 -2.18 3.08
C ASP A 127 -47.01 -2.70 4.31
N ILE A 128 -47.60 -3.71 4.96
CA ILE A 128 -47.01 -4.34 6.15
C ILE A 128 -45.75 -5.17 5.85
N TYR A 129 -45.43 -5.39 4.56
CA TYR A 129 -44.27 -6.16 4.14
C TYR A 129 -43.11 -5.28 3.68
N GLN A 130 -43.27 -3.94 3.72
CA GLN A 130 -42.19 -3.02 3.41
C GLN A 130 -41.19 -2.95 4.57
N GLU A 131 -39.99 -3.49 4.36
CA GLU A 131 -38.86 -3.27 5.26
C GLU A 131 -38.23 -1.90 4.95
N TYR A 132 -38.25 -1.01 5.94
CA TYR A 132 -37.58 0.29 5.83
C TYR A 132 -36.06 0.08 5.96
N PHE A 133 -35.28 0.84 5.16
CA PHE A 133 -33.81 0.90 5.20
C PHE A 133 -33.03 -0.31 4.66
N ASN A 134 -33.62 -1.18 3.85
CA ASN A 134 -32.91 -2.33 3.26
C ASN A 134 -31.71 -1.97 2.35
N ASP A 135 -31.70 -0.77 1.77
CA ASP A 135 -30.64 -0.30 0.87
C ASP A 135 -29.70 0.75 1.50
N GLU A 136 -29.92 1.11 2.77
CA GLU A 136 -28.98 1.98 3.47
C GLU A 136 -27.82 1.11 3.99
N GLU A 137 -26.76 1.03 3.19
CA GLU A 137 -25.45 0.63 3.72
C GLU A 137 -25.15 1.55 4.92
N GLU A 138 -24.92 0.97 6.10
CA GLU A 138 -24.47 1.72 7.27
C GLU A 138 -23.24 2.55 6.87
N VAL A 139 -23.45 3.84 6.61
CA VAL A 139 -22.36 4.78 6.51
C VAL A 139 -21.91 4.95 7.96
N GLU A 140 -20.90 4.18 8.36
CA GLU A 140 -20.14 4.45 9.57
C GLU A 140 -19.51 5.85 9.41
N VAL A 141 -20.29 6.89 9.72
CA VAL A 141 -19.77 8.23 9.96
C VAL A 141 -19.04 8.11 11.28
N THR A 142 -17.75 7.77 11.19
CA THR A 142 -16.84 7.89 12.32
C THR A 142 -16.62 9.38 12.56
N ASP A 143 -17.53 9.99 13.33
CA ASP A 143 -17.37 11.33 13.94
C ASP A 143 -16.24 11.34 15.00
N GLU A 144 -15.51 10.23 15.16
CA GLU A 144 -14.36 10.16 16.04
C GLU A 144 -13.23 11.05 15.50
N ALA A 145 -12.86 12.04 16.30
CA ALA A 145 -11.69 12.86 16.01
C ALA A 145 -10.45 11.97 15.81
N SER A 146 -9.66 12.30 14.79
CA SER A 146 -8.38 11.61 14.52
C SER A 146 -7.52 11.62 15.78
N SER A 147 -7.12 10.43 16.22
CA SER A 147 -6.28 10.26 17.41
C SER A 147 -5.23 9.19 17.18
N ALA A 148 -4.13 9.25 17.93
CA ALA A 148 -3.20 8.14 18.00
C ALA A 148 -2.83 7.86 19.46
N LYS A 149 -2.68 6.59 19.80
CA LYS A 149 -2.44 6.10 21.16
C LYS A 149 -1.09 5.41 21.22
N THR A 150 -0.29 5.69 22.24
CA THR A 150 0.95 4.94 22.47
C THR A 150 0.62 3.56 23.02
N ILE A 151 0.98 2.51 22.29
CA ILE A 151 0.82 1.12 22.75
C ILE A 151 2.03 0.71 23.59
N ASN A 152 3.20 0.75 22.98
CA ASN A 152 4.43 0.20 23.54
C ASN A 152 5.59 1.18 23.39
N VAL A 153 6.57 1.06 24.28
CA VAL A 153 7.79 1.87 24.26
C VAL A 153 8.97 0.93 24.46
N PHE A 154 9.76 0.75 23.41
CA PHE A 154 10.99 -0.04 23.45
C PHE A 154 12.15 0.88 23.82
N ARG A 155 12.98 0.49 24.79
CA ARG A 155 14.10 1.31 25.26
C ARG A 155 15.39 0.55 25.09
N ASP A 156 16.41 1.21 24.55
CA ASP A 156 17.76 0.64 24.49
C ASP A 156 18.19 0.14 25.89
N PRO A 157 18.46 -1.17 26.07
CA PRO A 157 18.88 -1.76 27.33
C PRO A 157 20.24 -1.24 27.81
N GLN A 158 21.04 -0.64 26.92
CA GLN A 158 22.37 -0.13 27.26
C GLN A 158 22.29 1.08 28.21
N GLU A 159 23.26 1.20 29.11
CA GLU A 159 23.39 2.34 30.03
C GLU A 159 23.64 3.64 29.26
N ILE A 160 24.57 3.60 28.30
CA ILE A 160 24.84 4.70 27.38
C ILE A 160 23.75 4.72 26.31
N LYS A 161 22.95 5.78 26.31
CA LYS A 161 21.87 5.98 25.33
C LYS A 161 22.43 6.34 23.95
N ARG A 162 21.86 5.69 22.93
CA ARG A 162 22.23 5.80 21.51
C ARG A 162 21.00 6.22 20.72
N THR A 163 21.18 6.92 19.60
CA THR A 163 20.06 7.33 18.76
C THR A 163 19.49 6.14 18.02
N ALA A 164 18.16 5.98 18.01
CA ALA A 164 17.50 5.03 17.12
C ALA A 164 17.50 5.61 15.69
N THR A 165 18.39 5.10 14.84
CA THR A 165 18.64 5.70 13.51
C THR A 165 17.77 5.13 12.42
N HIS A 166 17.38 3.86 12.51
CA HIS A 166 16.53 3.23 11.50
C HIS A 166 15.67 2.13 12.12
N LEU A 167 14.50 1.91 11.52
CA LEU A 167 13.50 0.94 11.93
C LEU A 167 13.15 0.06 10.73
N SER A 168 12.89 -1.22 10.97
CA SER A 168 12.36 -2.10 9.93
C SER A 168 11.37 -3.10 10.53
N TRP A 169 10.18 -3.14 9.91
CA TRP A 169 9.12 -4.07 10.29
C TRP A 169 9.43 -5.46 9.77
N HIS A 170 9.13 -6.46 10.59
CA HIS A 170 9.22 -7.84 10.14
C HIS A 170 8.11 -8.12 9.10
N PRO A 171 8.46 -8.67 7.91
CA PRO A 171 7.57 -8.73 6.76
C PRO A 171 6.43 -9.75 6.90
N ASP A 172 6.55 -10.70 7.85
CA ASP A 172 5.53 -11.72 8.09
C ASP A 172 5.02 -11.66 9.55
N GLY A 173 3.71 -11.62 9.74
CA GLY A 173 3.12 -11.78 11.08
C GLY A 173 3.15 -10.57 12.02
N ASN A 174 3.59 -9.37 11.58
CA ASN A 174 3.29 -8.09 12.24
C ASN A 174 3.68 -7.98 13.74
N ARG A 175 4.56 -8.83 14.25
CA ARG A 175 4.89 -8.92 15.69
C ARG A 175 6.26 -8.39 16.05
N LYS A 176 7.18 -8.29 15.10
CA LYS A 176 8.58 -7.95 15.38
C LYS A 176 9.00 -6.65 14.71
N LEU A 177 9.83 -5.90 15.41
CA LEU A 177 10.40 -4.63 14.96
C LEU A 177 11.91 -4.67 15.20
N ALA A 178 12.69 -4.53 14.14
CA ALA A 178 14.13 -4.38 14.28
C ALA A 178 14.49 -2.89 14.35
N VAL A 179 15.41 -2.56 15.26
CA VAL A 179 15.83 -1.19 15.54
C VAL A 179 17.35 -1.12 15.47
N ALA A 180 17.85 -0.22 14.63
CA ALA A 180 19.26 0.14 14.56
C ALA A 180 19.58 1.26 15.56
N TYR A 181 20.64 1.06 16.35
CA TYR A 181 21.13 2.04 17.30
C TYR A 181 22.55 2.46 16.95
N SER A 182 22.76 3.76 16.79
CA SER A 182 24.11 4.31 16.58
C SER A 182 24.21 5.72 17.16
N CYS A 183 25.41 6.29 17.12
CA CYS A 183 25.66 7.68 17.47
C CYS A 183 26.33 8.33 16.26
N LEU A 184 25.58 9.14 15.52
CA LEU A 184 26.06 9.79 14.31
C LEU A 184 26.83 11.09 14.61
N ASP A 185 26.85 11.54 15.87
CA ASP A 185 27.59 12.74 16.28
C ASP A 185 29.10 12.50 16.17
N PHE A 186 29.72 13.12 15.17
CA PHE A 186 31.15 13.05 14.91
C PHE A 186 31.97 13.44 16.16
N GLN A 187 32.89 12.57 16.56
CA GLN A 187 33.78 12.69 17.74
C GLN A 187 33.10 12.74 19.11
N ARG A 188 31.76 12.63 19.19
CA ARG A 188 31.05 12.59 20.49
C ARG A 188 30.71 11.19 20.96
N ALA A 189 31.09 10.16 20.22
CA ALA A 189 30.89 8.77 20.62
C ALA A 189 31.65 8.49 21.94
N PRO A 190 30.96 8.23 23.06
CA PRO A 190 31.60 7.91 24.32
C PRO A 190 32.32 6.56 24.25
N ALA A 191 33.47 6.48 24.93
CA ALA A 191 34.24 5.24 25.04
C ALA A 191 33.41 4.16 25.76
N GLY A 192 33.36 2.95 25.19
CA GLY A 192 32.59 1.84 25.74
C GLY A 192 31.13 1.75 25.23
N MET A 193 30.74 2.56 24.25
CA MET A 193 29.45 2.43 23.57
C MET A 193 29.34 1.06 22.88
N SER A 194 28.26 0.32 23.17
CA SER A 194 27.96 -0.95 22.52
C SER A 194 27.62 -0.73 21.04
N HIS A 195 27.94 -1.70 20.19
CA HIS A 195 27.56 -1.72 18.77
C HIS A 195 26.29 -2.53 18.52
N GLU A 196 25.71 -3.13 19.57
CA GLU A 196 24.58 -4.05 19.43
C GLU A 196 23.29 -3.33 19.03
N SER A 197 22.59 -3.89 18.05
CA SER A 197 21.22 -3.50 17.69
C SER A 197 20.24 -4.60 18.09
N TYR A 198 18.95 -4.32 18.09
CA TYR A 198 17.97 -5.24 18.69
C TYR A 198 16.76 -5.50 17.80
N ILE A 199 16.27 -6.73 17.86
CA ILE A 199 14.95 -7.13 17.38
C ILE A 199 14.03 -7.20 18.59
N TRP A 200 12.95 -6.43 18.53
CA TRP A 200 11.93 -6.34 19.56
C TRP A 200 10.69 -7.10 19.14
N ASP A 201 10.06 -7.73 20.12
CA ASP A 201 8.74 -8.34 19.97
C ASP A 201 7.69 -7.41 20.59
N LEU A 202 6.57 -7.23 19.90
CA LEU A 202 5.46 -6.39 20.31
C LEU A 202 4.77 -6.91 21.56
N GLU A 203 4.78 -8.22 21.79
CA GLU A 203 4.20 -8.84 22.98
C GLU A 203 5.06 -8.59 24.22
N ASN A 204 6.39 -8.45 24.05
CA ASN A 204 7.36 -8.36 25.13
C ASN A 204 8.23 -7.09 25.02
N PRO A 205 7.72 -5.91 25.42
CA PRO A 205 8.43 -4.64 25.22
C PRO A 205 9.64 -4.42 26.14
N ASN A 206 9.75 -5.16 27.24
CA ASN A 206 10.77 -4.92 28.27
C ASN A 206 12.14 -5.54 27.96
N ARG A 207 12.20 -6.51 27.04
CA ARG A 207 13.45 -7.19 26.67
C ARG A 207 13.47 -7.46 25.18
N PRO A 208 14.61 -7.24 24.51
CA PRO A 208 14.75 -7.59 23.11
C PRO A 208 14.69 -9.11 22.94
N GLU A 209 14.07 -9.57 21.86
CA GLU A 209 14.02 -10.99 21.51
C GLU A 209 15.42 -11.48 21.08
N MET A 210 16.11 -10.66 20.28
CA MET A 210 17.42 -10.98 19.75
C MET A 210 18.30 -9.74 19.68
N ALA A 211 19.55 -9.89 20.11
CA ALA A 211 20.60 -8.90 19.89
C ALA A 211 21.37 -9.21 18.61
N LEU A 212 21.59 -8.21 17.77
CA LEU A 212 22.43 -8.25 16.58
C LEU A 212 23.78 -7.65 16.93
N LYS A 213 24.86 -8.41 16.75
CA LYS A 213 26.23 -7.99 17.10
C LYS A 213 27.03 -7.68 15.83
N PRO A 214 27.04 -6.43 15.34
CA PRO A 214 27.87 -6.01 14.21
C PRO A 214 29.32 -5.77 14.64
N SER A 215 30.22 -5.63 13.66
CA SER A 215 31.61 -5.18 13.86
C SER A 215 31.71 -3.68 14.17
N SER A 216 30.72 -2.89 13.75
CA SER A 216 30.64 -1.43 13.88
C SER A 216 29.16 -1.02 14.06
N PRO A 217 28.81 0.11 14.71
CA PRO A 217 27.42 0.50 14.92
C PRO A 217 26.59 0.51 13.64
N LEU A 218 25.34 0.01 13.73
CA LEU A 218 24.43 0.00 12.59
C LEU A 218 23.73 1.36 12.44
N VAL A 219 23.81 1.91 11.24
CA VAL A 219 23.12 3.13 10.86
C VAL A 219 21.77 2.78 10.24
N THR A 220 21.75 1.83 9.31
CA THR A 220 20.54 1.32 8.67
C THR A 220 20.34 -0.16 8.94
N LEU A 221 19.08 -0.60 8.86
CA LEU A 221 18.72 -2.01 9.02
C LEU A 221 17.43 -2.29 8.25
N GLU A 222 17.40 -3.31 7.39
CA GLU A 222 16.24 -3.62 6.56
C GLU A 222 15.98 -5.13 6.49
N TYR A 223 14.78 -5.58 6.87
CA TYR A 223 14.35 -6.95 6.66
C TYR A 223 14.20 -7.28 5.18
N ASN A 224 14.56 -8.50 4.80
CA ASN A 224 14.29 -8.97 3.44
C ASN A 224 12.79 -9.22 3.26
N PRO A 225 12.11 -8.55 2.31
CA PRO A 225 10.67 -8.68 2.12
C PRO A 225 10.23 -10.09 1.66
N LYS A 226 11.17 -10.95 1.23
CA LYS A 226 10.89 -12.33 0.78
C LYS A 226 11.31 -13.41 1.77
N ASP A 227 12.43 -13.23 2.45
CA ASP A 227 12.90 -14.15 3.49
C ASP A 227 12.92 -13.42 4.83
N SER A 228 11.91 -13.68 5.67
CA SER A 228 11.74 -13.04 6.97
C SER A 228 12.90 -13.29 7.94
N HIS A 229 13.75 -14.29 7.67
CA HIS A 229 14.88 -14.60 8.52
C HIS A 229 16.14 -13.78 8.22
N VAL A 230 16.19 -13.10 7.07
CA VAL A 230 17.38 -12.39 6.59
C VAL A 230 17.23 -10.89 6.82
N ILE A 231 18.27 -10.28 7.40
CA ILE A 231 18.34 -8.85 7.68
C ILE A 231 19.61 -8.29 7.07
N LEU A 232 19.48 -7.17 6.36
CA LEU A 232 20.59 -6.36 5.88
C LEU A 232 20.84 -5.22 6.84
N GLY A 233 22.09 -4.86 7.08
CA GLY A 233 22.42 -3.65 7.84
C GLY A 233 23.66 -2.95 7.32
N GLY A 234 23.58 -1.63 7.28
CA GLY A 234 24.67 -0.73 6.91
C GLY A 234 25.40 -0.23 8.15
N CYS A 235 26.72 -0.42 8.19
CA CYS A 235 27.53 -0.03 9.34
C CYS A 235 28.09 1.39 9.18
N TYR A 236 28.48 2.01 10.30
CA TYR A 236 29.11 3.33 10.33
C TYR A 236 30.47 3.38 9.62
N ASN A 237 31.20 2.26 9.55
CA ASN A 237 32.48 2.17 8.85
C ASN A 237 32.34 1.88 7.34
N GLY A 238 31.13 1.96 6.80
CA GLY A 238 30.84 1.72 5.37
C GLY A 238 30.65 0.25 4.97
N GLN A 239 30.93 -0.71 5.87
CA GLN A 239 30.68 -2.12 5.61
C GLN A 239 29.19 -2.45 5.64
N ILE A 240 28.83 -3.50 4.92
CA ILE A 240 27.48 -4.06 4.89
C ILE A 240 27.53 -5.44 5.49
N ALA A 241 26.61 -5.67 6.41
CA ALA A 241 26.49 -6.90 7.15
C ALA A 241 25.11 -7.52 6.88
N CYS A 242 25.08 -8.84 6.84
CA CYS A 242 23.87 -9.63 6.68
C CYS A 242 23.74 -10.58 7.86
N TRP A 243 22.54 -10.66 8.43
CA TRP A 243 22.20 -11.56 9.53
C TRP A 243 21.18 -12.59 9.07
N ASP A 244 21.32 -13.81 9.59
CA ASP A 244 20.31 -14.84 9.52
C ASP A 244 19.83 -15.13 10.95
N THR A 245 18.60 -14.74 11.25
CA THR A 245 18.00 -14.91 12.59
C THR A 245 18.02 -16.36 13.08
N ARG A 246 18.09 -17.33 12.17
CA ARG A 246 18.19 -18.76 12.50
C ARG A 246 19.58 -19.15 13.05
N LYS A 247 20.63 -18.41 12.68
CA LYS A 247 22.01 -18.63 13.13
C LYS A 247 22.34 -17.89 14.43
N GLY A 248 21.44 -17.03 14.90
CA GLY A 248 21.56 -16.27 16.15
C GLY A 248 22.12 -14.87 15.95
N SER A 249 22.81 -14.36 16.97
CA SER A 249 23.20 -12.95 17.10
C SER A 249 24.38 -12.48 16.25
N LEU A 250 25.19 -13.41 15.73
CA LEU A 250 26.42 -13.10 15.01
C LEU A 250 26.13 -12.77 13.54
N VAL A 251 26.97 -11.93 12.94
CA VAL A 251 26.91 -11.61 11.51
C VAL A 251 27.10 -12.90 10.71
N ALA A 252 26.20 -13.16 9.76
CA ALA A 252 26.30 -14.33 8.88
C ALA A 252 27.29 -14.08 7.74
N GLU A 253 27.21 -12.91 7.10
CA GLU A 253 28.07 -12.50 5.99
C GLU A 253 28.41 -11.02 6.12
N LEU A 254 29.67 -10.63 5.82
CA LEU A 254 30.18 -9.27 5.97
C LEU A 254 31.02 -8.88 4.74
N SER A 255 30.80 -7.67 4.21
CA SER A 255 31.59 -7.14 3.09
C SER A 255 33.03 -6.82 3.49
N THR A 256 33.98 -6.93 2.54
CA THR A 256 35.37 -6.55 2.81
C THR A 256 35.51 -5.03 2.83
N ILE A 257 36.34 -4.52 3.73
CA ILE A 257 36.49 -3.08 3.92
C ILE A 257 37.06 -2.35 2.69
N GLU A 258 37.82 -3.05 1.84
CA GLU A 258 38.45 -2.49 0.64
C GLU A 258 37.45 -2.11 -0.45
N PHE A 259 36.35 -2.88 -0.59
CA PHE A 259 35.32 -2.68 -1.61
C PHE A 259 34.02 -2.11 -1.05
N SER A 260 33.99 -1.80 0.25
CA SER A 260 32.84 -1.20 0.93
C SER A 260 32.84 0.32 0.77
N HIS A 261 31.77 0.97 1.25
CA HIS A 261 31.74 2.43 1.36
C HIS A 261 32.85 2.95 2.27
N ARG A 262 33.25 4.20 2.05
CA ARG A 262 34.27 4.86 2.92
C ARG A 262 33.65 5.60 4.10
N ASP A 263 32.39 5.95 3.93
CA ASP A 263 31.59 6.74 4.86
C ASP A 263 30.44 5.88 5.44
N PRO A 264 29.71 6.37 6.46
CA PRO A 264 28.55 5.67 6.99
C PRO A 264 27.51 5.36 5.90
N VAL A 265 26.93 4.16 5.96
CA VAL A 265 25.86 3.75 5.04
C VAL A 265 24.53 4.32 5.55
N TYR A 266 23.97 5.31 4.87
CA TYR A 266 22.72 5.97 5.25
C TYR A 266 21.48 5.39 4.58
N GLY A 267 21.65 4.70 3.45
CA GLY A 267 20.56 4.02 2.76
C GLY A 267 20.92 2.55 2.52
N SER A 268 20.03 1.64 2.88
CA SER A 268 20.11 0.23 2.50
C SER A 268 18.73 -0.31 2.17
N ILE A 269 18.54 -0.83 0.96
CA ILE A 269 17.24 -1.32 0.49
C ILE A 269 17.37 -2.63 -0.27
N TRP A 270 16.35 -3.48 -0.18
CA TRP A 270 16.28 -4.72 -0.94
C TRP A 270 15.72 -4.50 -2.34
N LEU A 271 16.28 -5.20 -3.33
CA LEU A 271 15.67 -5.28 -4.64
C LEU A 271 14.58 -6.35 -4.65
N GLN A 272 13.42 -6.03 -5.23
CA GLN A 272 12.36 -7.01 -5.48
C GLN A 272 12.68 -7.90 -6.69
N SER A 273 13.83 -8.57 -6.65
CA SER A 273 14.22 -9.64 -7.58
C SER A 273 13.39 -10.88 -7.34
N LYS A 274 13.27 -11.77 -8.33
CA LYS A 274 12.61 -13.08 -8.14
C LYS A 274 13.27 -13.90 -7.03
N THR A 275 14.60 -13.84 -6.91
CA THR A 275 15.40 -14.58 -5.94
C THR A 275 15.43 -13.94 -4.55
N GLY A 276 15.24 -12.62 -4.43
CA GLY A 276 15.30 -11.92 -3.14
C GLY A 276 16.71 -11.84 -2.54
N THR A 277 17.75 -11.86 -3.38
CA THR A 277 19.16 -11.91 -2.95
C THR A 277 19.94 -10.63 -3.21
N GLU A 278 19.37 -9.70 -3.97
CA GLU A 278 20.06 -8.46 -4.37
C GLU A 278 19.62 -7.28 -3.50
N CYS A 279 20.56 -6.41 -3.15
CA CYS A 279 20.29 -5.17 -2.40
C CYS A 279 21.18 -4.01 -2.85
N PHE A 280 20.81 -2.81 -2.39
CA PHE A 280 21.52 -1.56 -2.63
C PHE A 280 22.00 -0.96 -1.32
N SER A 281 23.09 -0.20 -1.43
CA SER A 281 23.55 0.70 -0.38
C SER A 281 23.90 2.08 -0.95
N ALA A 282 23.76 3.10 -0.12
CA ALA A 282 24.17 4.46 -0.40
C ALA A 282 24.85 5.09 0.82
N SER A 283 25.81 5.96 0.54
CA SER A 283 26.61 6.64 1.54
C SER A 283 26.94 8.08 1.13
N THR A 284 27.42 8.86 2.09
CA THR A 284 27.90 10.23 1.86
C THR A 284 29.18 10.30 1.01
N ASP A 285 29.84 9.16 0.75
CA ASP A 285 30.94 9.06 -0.22
C ASP A 285 30.51 9.29 -1.68
N GLY A 286 29.21 9.50 -1.92
CA GLY A 286 28.63 9.82 -3.22
C GLY A 286 28.52 8.61 -4.16
N GLN A 287 28.65 7.40 -3.61
CA GLN A 287 28.52 6.16 -4.36
C GLN A 287 27.25 5.41 -3.95
N VAL A 288 26.65 4.75 -4.93
CA VAL A 288 25.63 3.72 -4.73
C VAL A 288 26.24 2.40 -5.14
N MET A 289 26.16 1.39 -4.28
CA MET A 289 26.74 0.07 -4.52
C MET A 289 25.65 -1.01 -4.54
N TRP A 290 25.82 -2.01 -5.40
CA TRP A 290 24.93 -3.15 -5.56
C TRP A 290 25.58 -4.37 -4.94
N TRP A 291 24.78 -5.16 -4.25
CA TRP A 291 25.27 -6.34 -3.55
C TRP A 291 24.39 -7.55 -3.83
N ASP A 292 25.03 -8.72 -3.89
CA ASP A 292 24.35 -10.01 -3.86
C ASP A 292 24.74 -10.68 -2.54
N ILE A 293 23.75 -11.01 -1.71
CA ILE A 293 24.01 -11.61 -0.39
C ILE A 293 24.70 -12.97 -0.46
N ARG A 294 24.66 -13.65 -1.61
CA ARG A 294 25.38 -14.92 -1.82
C ARG A 294 26.89 -14.71 -1.97
N LYS A 295 27.31 -13.50 -2.34
CA LYS A 295 28.70 -13.09 -2.49
C LYS A 295 28.84 -11.61 -2.09
N ILE A 296 28.73 -11.35 -0.78
CA ILE A 296 28.75 -9.96 -0.26
C ILE A 296 30.16 -9.35 -0.18
N SER A 297 31.19 -10.13 -0.50
CA SER A 297 32.59 -9.68 -0.39
C SER A 297 32.92 -8.50 -1.31
N GLU A 298 32.30 -8.44 -2.49
CA GLU A 298 32.51 -7.39 -3.48
C GLU A 298 31.16 -6.90 -4.03
N PRO A 299 31.01 -5.60 -4.33
CA PRO A 299 29.82 -5.09 -4.97
C PRO A 299 29.76 -5.57 -6.42
N THR A 300 28.55 -5.88 -6.90
CA THR A 300 28.32 -6.30 -8.30
C THR A 300 28.46 -5.12 -9.25
N GLU A 301 27.97 -3.95 -8.85
CA GLU A 301 28.05 -2.71 -9.61
C GLU A 301 28.22 -1.52 -8.65
N VAL A 302 28.89 -0.47 -9.12
CA VAL A 302 29.06 0.79 -8.40
C VAL A 302 28.67 1.94 -9.32
N VAL A 303 27.94 2.91 -8.78
CA VAL A 303 27.54 4.12 -9.51
C VAL A 303 27.94 5.35 -8.70
N ILE A 304 28.69 6.25 -9.34
CA ILE A 304 29.10 7.53 -8.78
C ILE A 304 28.05 8.58 -9.13
N LEU A 305 27.56 9.31 -8.12
CA LEU A 305 26.48 10.29 -8.25
C LEU A 305 27.02 11.67 -8.69
N ASP A 306 27.66 11.71 -9.85
CA ASP A 306 28.17 12.93 -10.46
C ASP A 306 27.16 13.50 -11.48
N ILE A 307 26.57 14.66 -11.17
CA ILE A 307 25.61 15.35 -12.04
C ILE A 307 26.28 15.77 -13.37
N THR A 308 27.59 16.05 -13.37
CA THR A 308 28.33 16.46 -14.57
C THR A 308 28.60 15.31 -15.53
N LYS A 309 28.27 14.06 -15.13
CA LYS A 309 28.42 12.84 -15.93
C LYS A 309 29.86 12.55 -16.35
N LYS A 310 30.85 13.06 -15.60
CA LYS A 310 32.28 12.85 -15.84
C LYS A 310 32.84 11.69 -15.02
N GLU A 311 32.02 11.09 -14.16
CA GLU A 311 32.38 9.96 -13.29
C GLU A 311 33.54 10.31 -12.33
N GLN A 312 33.61 11.57 -11.91
CA GLN A 312 34.63 12.05 -10.97
C GLN A 312 34.10 11.98 -9.53
N LEU A 313 34.83 11.29 -8.66
CA LEU A 313 34.46 11.17 -7.25
C LEU A 313 34.44 12.52 -6.52
N GLU A 314 35.29 13.47 -6.93
CA GLU A 314 35.37 14.82 -6.32
C GLU A 314 34.08 15.64 -6.53
N ASN A 315 33.34 15.37 -7.59
CA ASN A 315 32.07 16.04 -7.91
C ASN A 315 30.85 15.20 -7.50
N ALA A 316 31.06 14.05 -6.85
CA ALA A 316 29.99 13.17 -6.44
C ALA A 316 29.19 13.81 -5.30
N LEU A 317 27.87 13.73 -5.38
CA LEU A 317 26.99 14.21 -4.32
C LEU A 317 26.72 13.10 -3.32
N GLY A 318 26.91 13.39 -2.03
CA GLY A 318 26.66 12.44 -0.94
C GLY A 318 25.20 11.99 -0.90
N ALA A 319 24.97 10.69 -0.76
CA ALA A 319 23.64 10.08 -0.74
C ALA A 319 23.19 9.75 0.69
N ILE A 320 21.97 10.15 1.03
CA ILE A 320 21.38 9.96 2.36
C ILE A 320 20.20 8.99 2.29
N SER A 321 19.27 9.23 1.37
CA SER A 321 18.04 8.43 1.26
C SER A 321 17.98 7.69 -0.07
N LEU A 322 17.42 6.48 -0.06
CA LEU A 322 17.25 5.63 -1.23
C LEU A 322 15.79 5.20 -1.36
N GLU A 323 15.29 5.20 -2.58
CA GLU A 323 13.96 4.69 -2.86
C GLU A 323 13.89 3.96 -4.20
N PHE A 324 13.19 2.83 -4.21
CA PHE A 324 13.08 1.97 -5.38
C PHE A 324 11.65 1.85 -5.90
N GLU A 325 11.50 1.69 -7.21
CA GLU A 325 10.19 1.42 -7.80
C GLU A 325 9.84 -0.07 -7.69
N SER A 326 8.86 -0.40 -6.85
CA SER A 326 8.44 -1.80 -6.60
C SER A 326 7.79 -2.48 -7.81
N THR A 327 7.14 -1.72 -8.70
CA THR A 327 6.45 -2.25 -9.89
C THR A 327 7.39 -2.65 -11.02
N LEU A 328 8.42 -1.83 -11.29
CA LEU A 328 9.40 -2.06 -12.34
C LEU A 328 10.80 -1.91 -11.76
N PRO A 329 11.57 -3.01 -11.65
CA PRO A 329 12.81 -3.00 -10.89
C PRO A 329 14.01 -2.36 -11.61
N THR A 330 13.76 -1.30 -12.36
CA THR A 330 14.74 -0.64 -13.22
C THR A 330 15.06 0.77 -12.77
N LYS A 331 14.13 1.45 -12.10
CA LYS A 331 14.32 2.83 -11.67
C LYS A 331 14.46 2.91 -10.16
N PHE A 332 15.37 3.75 -9.72
CA PHE A 332 15.57 4.08 -8.32
C PHE A 332 15.86 5.57 -8.20
N MET A 333 15.71 6.10 -7.00
CA MET A 333 15.96 7.49 -6.70
C MET A 333 16.85 7.60 -5.48
N VAL A 334 17.63 8.67 -5.45
CA VAL A 334 18.58 8.96 -4.40
C VAL A 334 18.36 10.38 -3.93
N GLY A 335 18.14 10.58 -2.64
CA GLY A 335 18.14 11.89 -2.02
C GLY A 335 19.55 12.24 -1.55
N THR A 336 20.05 13.40 -2.00
CA THR A 336 21.40 13.86 -1.67
C THR A 336 21.43 14.80 -0.47
N GLU A 337 22.60 14.95 0.13
CA GLU A 337 22.85 15.92 1.21
C GLU A 337 22.71 17.38 0.75
N GLN A 338 22.89 17.67 -0.54
CA GLN A 338 22.77 19.02 -1.11
C GLN A 338 21.31 19.40 -1.47
N GLY A 339 20.32 18.56 -1.16
CA GLY A 339 18.91 18.89 -1.43
C GLY A 339 18.43 18.59 -2.85
N ILE A 340 19.17 17.76 -3.59
CA ILE A 340 18.84 17.32 -4.94
C ILE A 340 18.39 15.86 -4.91
N VAL A 341 17.27 15.53 -5.54
CA VAL A 341 16.89 14.15 -5.80
C VAL A 341 17.42 13.74 -7.17
N ILE A 342 18.15 12.64 -7.24
CA ILE A 342 18.67 12.08 -8.48
C ILE A 342 17.83 10.83 -8.82
N SER A 343 17.21 10.83 -9.99
CA SER A 343 16.55 9.64 -10.55
C SER A 343 17.53 8.86 -11.41
N CYS A 344 17.64 7.58 -11.13
CA CYS A 344 18.57 6.68 -11.79
C CYS A 344 17.88 5.46 -12.42
N ASN A 345 18.45 4.97 -13.51
CA ASN A 345 18.02 3.75 -14.20
C ASN A 345 19.14 2.71 -14.17
N ARG A 346 18.87 1.57 -13.52
CA ARG A 346 19.79 0.44 -13.38
C ARG A 346 20.21 -0.16 -14.73
N LYS A 347 19.31 -0.22 -15.72
CA LYS A 347 19.57 -0.92 -17.00
C LYS A 347 20.43 -0.14 -18.00
N ALA A 348 20.81 1.10 -17.67
CA ALA A 348 21.63 1.90 -18.57
C ALA A 348 23.07 1.34 -18.64
N LYS A 349 23.71 1.45 -19.83
CA LYS A 349 25.00 0.81 -20.09
C LYS A 349 26.18 1.57 -19.49
N THR A 350 26.10 2.90 -19.43
CA THR A 350 27.15 3.76 -18.87
C THR A 350 26.68 4.40 -17.57
N SER A 351 27.58 4.68 -16.62
CA SER A 351 27.18 5.26 -15.33
C SER A 351 26.59 6.66 -15.49
N ALA A 352 27.10 7.43 -16.47
CA ALA A 352 26.52 8.70 -16.91
C ALA A 352 25.07 8.62 -17.42
N GLU A 353 24.71 7.54 -18.14
CA GLU A 353 23.34 7.30 -18.61
C GLU A 353 22.45 6.72 -17.51
N LYS A 354 23.03 6.09 -16.48
CA LYS A 354 22.29 5.66 -15.30
C LYS A 354 21.65 6.86 -14.60
N ILE A 355 22.23 8.06 -14.67
CA ILE A 355 21.61 9.30 -14.16
C ILE A 355 20.64 9.88 -15.21
N VAL A 356 19.33 9.77 -14.94
CA VAL A 356 18.26 10.13 -15.87
C VAL A 356 17.86 11.59 -15.73
N CYS A 357 17.47 12.01 -14.52
CA CYS A 357 17.04 13.37 -14.24
C CYS A 357 17.32 13.75 -12.78
N THR A 358 17.31 15.05 -12.53
CA THR A 358 17.47 15.63 -11.19
C THR A 358 16.25 16.48 -10.86
N PHE A 359 15.87 16.49 -9.59
CA PHE A 359 14.84 17.35 -9.02
C PHE A 359 15.50 18.21 -7.96
N SER A 360 15.59 19.52 -8.22
CA SER A 360 16.17 20.49 -7.30
C SER A 360 15.06 21.31 -6.65
N GLY A 361 15.10 21.43 -5.32
CA GLY A 361 14.18 22.32 -4.62
C GLY A 361 14.39 22.43 -3.12
N HIS A 362 14.94 21.39 -2.48
CA HIS A 362 15.30 21.48 -1.07
C HIS A 362 16.53 22.35 -0.86
N HIS A 363 16.59 23.01 0.28
CA HIS A 363 17.72 23.89 0.64
C HIS A 363 18.84 23.15 1.37
N GLY A 364 18.56 21.93 1.83
CA GLY A 364 19.49 21.12 2.61
C GLY A 364 19.22 19.62 2.44
N PRO A 365 19.79 18.79 3.32
CA PRO A 365 19.74 17.34 3.21
C PRO A 365 18.32 16.77 3.08
N ILE A 366 18.18 15.77 2.21
CA ILE A 366 16.94 15.00 2.05
C ILE A 366 17.05 13.75 2.91
N TYR A 367 16.39 13.78 4.07
CA TYR A 367 16.43 12.68 5.02
C TYR A 367 15.49 11.53 4.66
N ALA A 368 14.34 11.82 4.06
CA ALA A 368 13.40 10.80 3.61
C ALA A 368 13.01 11.00 2.14
N LEU A 369 12.91 9.89 1.43
CA LEU A 369 12.46 9.81 0.06
C LEU A 369 11.61 8.54 -0.07
N GLN A 370 10.34 8.69 -0.43
CA GLN A 370 9.45 7.53 -0.60
C GLN A 370 8.43 7.77 -1.72
N ARG A 371 8.26 6.79 -2.59
CA ARG A 371 7.19 6.80 -3.60
C ARG A 371 5.84 6.55 -2.95
N ASN A 372 4.79 7.13 -3.52
CA ASN A 372 3.45 6.80 -3.08
C ASN A 372 3.15 5.33 -3.46
N PRO A 373 2.75 4.47 -2.49
CA PRO A 373 2.50 3.04 -2.74
C PRO A 373 1.43 2.76 -3.79
N PHE A 374 0.46 3.66 -3.96
CA PHE A 374 -0.63 3.53 -4.93
C PHE A 374 -0.32 4.21 -6.26
N TYR A 375 0.45 5.30 -6.23
CA TYR A 375 0.77 6.11 -7.41
C TYR A 375 2.29 6.31 -7.53
N PRO A 376 3.05 5.32 -8.05
CA PRO A 376 4.53 5.35 -8.05
C PRO A 376 5.17 6.51 -8.81
N LYS A 377 4.40 7.21 -9.67
CA LYS A 377 4.84 8.44 -10.36
C LYS A 377 5.02 9.62 -9.40
N ASN A 378 4.30 9.62 -8.29
CA ASN A 378 4.39 10.67 -7.28
C ASN A 378 5.26 10.18 -6.12
N PHE A 379 6.12 11.06 -5.61
CA PHE A 379 7.01 10.74 -4.50
C PHE A 379 7.08 11.88 -3.49
N LEU A 380 7.27 11.51 -2.23
CA LEU A 380 7.45 12.41 -1.09
C LEU A 380 8.95 12.55 -0.82
N THR A 381 9.36 13.78 -0.57
CA THR A 381 10.66 14.11 -0.01
C THR A 381 10.45 14.86 1.30
N VAL A 382 11.25 14.49 2.30
CA VAL A 382 11.32 15.21 3.56
C VAL A 382 12.75 15.64 3.76
N GLY A 383 12.93 16.96 3.89
CA GLY A 383 14.21 17.59 4.14
C GLY A 383 13.97 18.98 4.69
N ASP A 384 15.04 19.67 5.06
CA ASP A 384 15.00 21.06 5.52
C ASP A 384 13.94 21.35 6.62
N TRP A 385 12.91 22.13 6.29
CA TRP A 385 11.76 22.46 7.15
C TRP A 385 10.43 22.22 6.41
N THR A 386 10.47 21.52 5.27
CA THR A 386 9.32 21.30 4.39
C THR A 386 9.24 19.85 3.91
N ALA A 387 8.04 19.29 3.91
CA ALA A 387 7.75 18.05 3.20
C ALA A 387 7.18 18.41 1.83
N ARG A 388 7.72 17.84 0.76
CA ARG A 388 7.32 18.14 -0.62
C ARG A 388 6.90 16.89 -1.34
N ILE A 389 5.83 17.02 -2.12
CA ILE A 389 5.36 15.97 -3.00
C ILE A 389 5.68 16.40 -4.43
N TRP A 390 6.24 15.47 -5.17
CA TRP A 390 6.71 15.65 -6.53
C TRP A 390 5.98 14.69 -7.46
N SER A 391 5.97 15.04 -8.74
CA SER A 391 5.56 14.15 -9.82
C SER A 391 6.78 13.90 -10.71
N GLU A 392 7.06 12.66 -11.11
CA GLU A 392 8.17 12.33 -12.01
C GLU A 392 8.08 13.09 -13.36
N ASP A 393 6.88 13.50 -13.73
CA ASP A 393 6.61 14.30 -14.93
C ASP A 393 7.04 15.78 -14.80
N SER A 394 7.06 16.33 -13.58
CA SER A 394 7.38 17.74 -13.30
C SER A 394 8.76 17.84 -12.68
N ARG A 395 9.73 18.36 -13.43
CA ARG A 395 11.16 18.29 -13.08
C ARG A 395 11.67 19.52 -12.35
N GLU A 396 11.09 20.69 -12.64
CA GLU A 396 11.60 21.97 -12.14
C GLU A 396 10.90 22.40 -10.84
N SER A 397 9.74 21.78 -10.52
CA SER A 397 8.87 22.20 -9.44
C SER A 397 8.22 21.01 -8.70
N SER A 398 7.98 21.20 -7.40
CA SER A 398 7.17 20.28 -6.58
C SER A 398 5.68 20.59 -6.75
N ILE A 399 4.85 19.56 -6.87
CA ILE A 399 3.40 19.73 -7.10
C ILE A 399 2.66 20.22 -5.86
N MET A 400 3.09 19.80 -4.67
CA MET A 400 2.53 20.20 -3.38
C MET A 400 3.64 20.25 -2.34
N TRP A 401 3.50 21.11 -1.33
CA TRP A 401 4.43 21.20 -0.21
C TRP A 401 3.72 21.66 1.05
N THR A 402 4.25 21.26 2.20
CA THR A 402 3.75 21.70 3.51
C THR A 402 4.23 23.11 3.83
N LYS A 403 3.58 23.75 4.80
CA LYS A 403 4.06 25.03 5.36
C LYS A 403 5.47 24.88 5.94
N TYR A 404 6.18 25.99 6.03
CA TYR A 404 7.48 26.01 6.71
C TYR A 404 7.29 25.75 8.21
N HIS A 405 7.92 24.71 8.71
CA HIS A 405 7.85 24.35 10.12
C HIS A 405 8.91 25.12 10.93
N MET A 406 8.68 25.29 12.24
CA MET A 406 9.66 25.91 13.14
C MET A 406 10.80 24.96 13.47
N ALA A 407 10.48 23.68 13.67
CA ALA A 407 11.45 22.61 13.86
C ALA A 407 11.77 21.93 12.53
N HIS A 408 13.01 21.47 12.38
CA HIS A 408 13.44 20.71 11.20
C HIS A 408 12.71 19.37 11.12
N LEU A 409 12.40 18.94 9.90
CA LEU A 409 11.84 17.63 9.63
C LEU A 409 12.96 16.61 9.48
N THR A 410 12.78 15.42 10.06
CA THR A 410 13.84 14.41 10.17
C THR A 410 13.55 13.15 9.38
N ASP A 411 12.31 12.67 9.34
CA ASP A 411 11.91 11.53 8.52
C ASP A 411 10.44 11.66 8.11
N GLY A 412 10.03 10.92 7.08
CA GLY A 412 8.63 10.80 6.72
C GLY A 412 8.32 9.58 5.87
N ALA A 413 7.07 9.14 5.94
CA ALA A 413 6.61 7.98 5.19
C ALA A 413 5.16 8.12 4.72
N TRP A 414 4.83 7.49 3.60
CA TRP A 414 3.47 7.29 3.14
C TRP A 414 2.75 6.22 3.96
N SER A 415 1.43 6.36 4.08
CA SER A 415 0.58 5.25 4.49
C SER A 415 0.54 4.18 3.38
N PRO A 416 0.79 2.90 3.69
CA PRO A 416 0.65 1.81 2.73
C PRO A 416 -0.81 1.50 2.41
N VAL A 417 -1.75 1.97 3.24
CA VAL A 417 -3.19 1.68 3.09
C VAL A 417 -3.96 2.86 2.50
N ARG A 418 -3.68 4.10 2.95
CA ARG A 418 -4.37 5.30 2.45
C ARG A 418 -3.47 6.11 1.51
N PRO A 419 -3.88 6.37 0.25
CA PRO A 419 -3.05 7.09 -0.72
C PRO A 419 -2.86 8.57 -0.40
N ALA A 420 -3.74 9.15 0.41
CA ALA A 420 -3.74 10.58 0.73
C ALA A 420 -3.00 10.93 2.03
N VAL A 421 -2.57 9.92 2.78
CA VAL A 421 -2.03 10.09 4.14
C VAL A 421 -0.53 9.87 4.14
N PHE A 422 0.20 10.82 4.72
CA PHE A 422 1.63 10.68 4.99
C PHE A 422 1.97 11.23 6.37
N PHE A 423 3.11 10.79 6.87
CA PHE A 423 3.60 11.06 8.21
C PHE A 423 4.92 11.79 8.14
N THR A 424 5.13 12.75 9.04
CA THR A 424 6.39 13.48 9.15
C THR A 424 6.79 13.61 10.61
N THR A 425 8.08 13.42 10.87
CA THR A 425 8.68 13.59 12.20
C THR A 425 9.55 14.83 12.25
N LYS A 426 9.65 15.42 13.45
CA LYS A 426 10.42 16.64 13.69
C LYS A 426 11.47 16.45 14.78
N THR A 427 12.47 17.32 14.72
CA THR A 427 13.52 17.49 15.75
C THR A 427 13.00 17.92 17.12
N ASP A 428 11.77 18.44 17.21
CA ASP A 428 11.13 18.76 18.48
C ASP A 428 10.35 17.57 19.07
N GLY A 429 10.42 16.38 18.49
CA GLY A 429 9.72 15.22 19.03
C GLY A 429 8.24 15.10 18.65
N THR A 430 7.78 15.95 17.73
CA THR A 430 6.42 15.89 17.20
C THR A 430 6.30 14.99 15.97
N LEU A 431 5.22 14.20 15.95
CA LEU A 431 4.74 13.44 14.81
C LEU A 431 3.53 14.16 14.22
N ASP A 432 3.62 14.57 12.97
CA ASP A 432 2.50 15.14 12.22
C ASP A 432 1.96 14.09 11.24
N ILE A 433 0.64 13.91 11.28
CA ILE A 433 -0.13 13.11 10.33
C ILE A 433 -0.84 14.06 9.38
N TRP A 434 -0.54 13.92 8.10
CA TRP A 434 -1.12 14.73 7.03
C TRP A 434 -2.14 13.91 6.27
N ASP A 435 -3.30 14.51 6.05
CA ASP A 435 -4.31 14.00 5.12
C ASP A 435 -4.64 15.15 4.17
N PHE A 436 -4.06 15.13 2.97
CA PHE A 436 -4.21 16.25 2.02
C PHE A 436 -5.58 16.28 1.32
N VAL A 437 -6.39 15.22 1.46
CA VAL A 437 -7.79 15.23 1.01
C VAL A 437 -8.64 16.00 2.03
N PHE A 438 -8.32 15.88 3.32
CA PHE A 438 -9.01 16.60 4.39
C PHE A 438 -8.50 18.03 4.59
N LYS A 439 -7.19 18.22 4.81
CA LYS A 439 -6.54 19.52 5.06
C LYS A 439 -5.20 19.62 4.33
N GLN A 440 -5.03 20.67 3.53
CA GLN A 440 -3.81 20.89 2.74
C GLN A 440 -2.80 21.82 3.42
N SER A 441 -3.25 22.79 4.22
CA SER A 441 -2.38 23.79 4.86
C SER A 441 -1.74 23.32 6.15
N ASP A 442 -2.45 22.50 6.91
CA ASP A 442 -2.12 22.10 8.26
C ASP A 442 -2.27 20.58 8.42
N PRO A 443 -1.46 19.95 9.30
CA PRO A 443 -1.58 18.53 9.55
C PRO A 443 -2.97 18.20 10.11
N ALA A 444 -3.49 17.03 9.75
CA ALA A 444 -4.75 16.53 10.27
C ALA A 444 -4.66 16.23 11.77
N LEU A 445 -3.49 15.74 12.21
CA LEU A 445 -3.18 15.48 13.61
C LEU A 445 -1.71 15.80 13.88
N SER A 446 -1.41 16.47 15.00
CA SER A 446 -0.04 16.72 15.46
C SER A 446 0.09 16.22 16.89
N LEU A 447 1.03 15.32 17.13
CA LEU A 447 1.23 14.62 18.41
C LEU A 447 2.65 14.82 18.89
N LYS A 448 2.79 15.32 20.12
CA LYS A 448 4.07 15.35 20.83
C LYS A 448 4.34 13.96 21.42
N VAL A 449 5.20 13.19 20.79
CA VAL A 449 5.51 11.81 21.19
C VAL A 449 6.54 11.79 22.32
N CYS A 450 7.56 12.63 22.20
CA CYS A 450 8.61 12.78 23.20
C CYS A 450 9.13 14.22 23.22
N ASP A 451 9.92 14.57 24.23
CA ASP A 451 10.52 15.90 24.35
C ASP A 451 11.81 16.06 23.52
N GLU A 452 12.33 14.95 22.98
CA GLU A 452 13.57 14.88 22.23
C GLU A 452 13.35 14.78 20.73
N ALA A 453 14.42 14.92 19.95
CA ALA A 453 14.37 14.74 18.51
C ALA A 453 14.00 13.31 18.11
N LEU A 454 13.02 13.20 17.21
CA LEU A 454 12.74 11.97 16.48
C LEU A 454 13.64 11.91 15.24
N TYR A 455 14.19 10.74 14.93
CA TYR A 455 15.13 10.54 13.83
C TYR A 455 14.64 9.60 12.74
N CYS A 456 13.74 8.67 13.08
CA CYS A 456 13.22 7.70 12.12
C CYS A 456 11.75 7.39 12.38
N LEU A 457 11.05 7.05 11.29
CA LEU A 457 9.65 6.72 11.27
C LEU A 457 9.39 5.56 10.29
N ARG A 458 8.69 4.52 10.74
CA ARG A 458 8.18 3.48 9.85
C ARG A 458 6.74 3.10 10.17
N VAL A 459 5.94 3.03 9.12
CA VAL A 459 4.54 2.60 9.17
C VAL A 459 4.48 1.11 8.88
N GLN A 460 3.64 0.39 9.62
CA GLN A 460 3.37 -1.01 9.37
C GLN A 460 2.53 -1.20 8.10
N ASP A 461 2.64 -2.34 7.42
CA ASP A 461 1.93 -2.64 6.17
C ASP A 461 0.39 -2.57 6.28
N ASN A 462 -0.17 -2.77 7.48
CA ASN A 462 -1.61 -2.61 7.74
C ASN A 462 -2.04 -1.14 7.96
N GLY A 463 -1.11 -0.19 7.97
CA GLY A 463 -1.35 1.24 8.17
C GLY A 463 -1.84 1.64 9.57
N CYS A 464 -1.96 0.71 10.52
CA CYS A 464 -2.53 0.96 11.85
C CYS A 464 -1.46 1.32 12.88
N LEU A 465 -0.27 0.73 12.75
CA LEU A 465 0.85 0.96 13.68
C LEU A 465 1.94 1.83 13.06
N ILE A 466 2.48 2.73 13.85
CA ILE A 466 3.61 3.60 13.51
C ILE A 466 4.68 3.47 14.58
N ALA A 467 5.91 3.20 14.17
CA ALA A 467 7.06 3.23 15.06
C ALA A 467 7.89 4.49 14.81
N CYS A 468 8.26 5.19 15.89
CA CYS A 468 9.10 6.39 15.85
C CYS A 468 10.31 6.20 16.77
N GLY A 469 11.53 6.44 16.26
CA GLY A 469 12.76 6.38 17.03
C GLY A 469 13.22 7.75 17.49
N SER A 470 13.65 7.85 18.75
CA SER A 470 14.16 9.08 19.38
C SER A 470 15.68 9.10 19.54
N GLN A 471 16.22 10.27 19.85
CA GLN A 471 17.64 10.50 20.13
C GLN A 471 18.17 9.71 21.33
N GLN A 472 17.40 9.52 22.42
CA GLN A 472 17.84 8.68 23.55
C GLN A 472 17.61 7.17 23.35
N GLY A 473 17.30 6.72 22.14
CA GLY A 473 17.17 5.29 21.85
C GLY A 473 15.85 4.68 22.34
N THR A 474 14.86 5.54 22.59
CA THR A 474 13.49 5.11 22.84
C THR A 474 12.76 5.01 21.51
N THR A 475 12.21 3.84 21.20
CA THR A 475 11.34 3.61 20.05
C THR A 475 9.91 3.52 20.54
N THR A 476 9.09 4.49 20.15
CA THR A 476 7.69 4.58 20.57
C THR A 476 6.80 4.00 19.49
N LEU A 477 5.89 3.12 19.88
CA LEU A 477 4.88 2.53 19.01
C LEU A 477 3.52 3.18 19.24
N LEU A 478 2.94 3.67 18.16
CA LEU A 478 1.68 4.39 18.13
C LEU A 478 0.64 3.63 17.30
N GLU A 479 -0.58 3.51 17.81
CA GLU A 479 -1.76 3.06 17.08
C GLU A 479 -2.52 4.27 16.57
N VAL A 480 -2.90 4.27 15.30
CA VAL A 480 -3.69 5.35 14.70
C VAL A 480 -5.16 4.94 14.64
N SER A 481 -6.06 5.89 14.90
CA SER A 481 -7.52 5.72 14.77
C SER A 481 -7.93 5.18 13.39
N SER A 482 -9.03 4.43 13.36
CA SER A 482 -9.61 3.84 12.14
C SER A 482 -9.75 4.85 10.99
N GLY A 483 -10.18 6.08 11.27
CA GLY A 483 -10.33 7.13 10.24
C GLY A 483 -9.05 7.46 9.44
N LEU A 484 -7.86 7.15 9.98
CA LEU A 484 -6.57 7.36 9.31
C LEU A 484 -5.96 6.05 8.76
N SER A 485 -6.49 4.89 9.13
CA SER A 485 -6.02 3.58 8.66
C SER A 485 -6.95 2.95 7.62
N THR A 486 -8.26 3.22 7.64
CA THR A 486 -9.23 2.67 6.69
C THR A 486 -9.41 3.59 5.49
N VAL A 487 -9.34 3.02 4.28
CA VAL A 487 -9.57 3.77 3.02
C VAL A 487 -11.03 4.19 2.92
N GLN A 488 -11.27 5.47 2.68
CA GLN A 488 -12.62 5.99 2.49
C GLN A 488 -13.13 5.72 1.06
N ARG A 489 -14.46 5.71 0.89
CA ARG A 489 -15.09 5.52 -0.43
C ARG A 489 -14.63 6.61 -1.40
N ASN A 490 -14.24 6.21 -2.61
CA ASN A 490 -13.72 7.08 -3.67
C ASN A 490 -12.44 7.87 -3.34
N GLU A 491 -11.79 7.66 -2.19
CA GLU A 491 -10.58 8.40 -1.80
C GLU A 491 -9.45 8.28 -2.83
N LYS A 492 -9.23 7.08 -3.38
CA LYS A 492 -8.24 6.83 -4.45
C LYS A 492 -8.50 7.74 -5.65
N ASN A 493 -9.74 7.82 -6.11
CA ASN A 493 -10.09 8.64 -7.27
C ASN A 493 -9.91 10.14 -6.97
N ILE A 494 -10.28 10.58 -5.76
CA ILE A 494 -10.10 11.97 -5.32
C ILE A 494 -8.61 12.31 -5.25
N ALA A 495 -7.80 11.49 -4.57
CA ALA A 495 -6.36 11.70 -4.46
C ALA A 495 -5.68 11.74 -5.84
N PHE A 496 -6.04 10.81 -6.74
CA PHE A 496 -5.56 10.81 -8.12
C PHE A 496 -5.95 12.11 -8.86
N SER A 497 -7.19 12.55 -8.73
CA SER A 497 -7.67 13.79 -9.37
C SER A 497 -6.92 15.03 -8.87
N ILE A 498 -6.56 15.07 -7.58
CA ILE A 498 -5.75 16.15 -7.00
C ILE A 498 -4.34 16.12 -7.59
N PHE A 499 -3.69 14.95 -7.64
CA PHE A 499 -2.35 14.82 -8.23
C PHE A 499 -2.31 15.23 -9.70
N GLU A 500 -3.28 14.79 -10.51
CA GLU A 500 -3.38 15.18 -11.92
C GLU A 500 -3.64 16.67 -12.09
N ARG A 501 -4.51 17.26 -11.24
CA ARG A 501 -4.80 18.69 -11.26
C ARG A 501 -3.57 19.52 -10.94
N GLU A 502 -2.85 19.20 -9.86
CA GLU A 502 -1.64 19.95 -9.46
C GLU A 502 -0.49 19.73 -10.45
N THR A 503 -0.32 18.51 -10.99
CA THR A 503 0.68 18.24 -12.03
C THR A 503 0.39 19.05 -13.29
N ARG A 504 -0.87 19.13 -13.73
CA ARG A 504 -1.26 19.96 -14.88
C ARG A 504 -1.04 21.44 -14.60
N ARG A 505 -1.41 21.90 -13.41
CA ARG A 505 -1.19 23.28 -12.97
C ARG A 505 0.30 23.63 -13.05
N GLU A 506 1.17 22.77 -12.54
CA GLU A 506 2.61 23.08 -12.57
C GLU A 506 3.18 23.05 -13.98
N LYS A 507 2.79 22.09 -14.83
CA LYS A 507 3.21 22.10 -16.24
C LYS A 507 2.87 23.41 -16.96
N ILE A 508 1.72 24.02 -16.64
CA ILE A 508 1.33 25.33 -17.18
C ILE A 508 2.20 26.46 -16.62
N LEU A 509 2.50 26.44 -15.33
CA LEU A 509 3.33 27.44 -14.68
C LEU A 509 4.79 27.36 -15.16
N GLU A 510 5.36 26.16 -15.28
CA GLU A 510 6.68 25.92 -15.86
C GLU A 510 6.75 26.44 -17.30
N ALA A 511 5.74 26.15 -18.13
CA ALA A 511 5.67 26.66 -19.51
C ALA A 511 5.64 28.20 -19.54
N ARG A 512 4.85 28.82 -18.66
CA ARG A 512 4.78 30.27 -18.51
C ARG A 512 6.10 30.87 -18.01
N GLN A 513 6.78 30.21 -17.08
CA GLN A 513 8.07 30.64 -16.56
C GLN A 513 9.15 30.58 -17.65
N LYS A 514 9.13 29.54 -18.50
CA LYS A 514 10.00 29.43 -19.68
C LYS A 514 9.74 30.56 -20.67
N GLU A 515 8.48 30.87 -20.94
CA GLU A 515 8.10 31.99 -21.81
C GLU A 515 8.59 33.34 -21.24
N MET A 516 8.40 33.58 -19.94
CA MET A 516 8.88 34.80 -19.27
C MET A 516 10.40 34.92 -19.33
N ARG A 517 11.15 33.84 -19.05
CA ARG A 517 12.62 33.82 -19.16
C ARG A 517 13.09 34.09 -20.61
N LEU A 518 12.40 33.54 -21.61
CA LEU A 518 12.73 33.78 -23.01
C LEU A 518 12.46 35.25 -23.39
N LYS A 519 11.36 35.82 -22.91
CA LYS A 519 11.02 37.23 -23.13
C LYS A 519 12.00 38.18 -22.43
N GLU A 520 12.48 37.82 -21.23
CA GLU A 520 13.53 38.58 -20.54
C GLU A 520 14.85 38.52 -21.30
N LYS A 521 15.27 37.34 -21.77
CA LYS A 521 16.46 37.19 -22.62
C LYS A 521 16.36 38.00 -23.92
N GLY A 522 15.21 37.95 -24.60
CA GLY A 522 14.99 38.77 -25.78
C GLY A 522 15.01 40.28 -25.49
N LYS A 523 14.57 40.71 -24.30
CA LYS A 523 14.68 42.11 -23.87
C LYS A 523 16.11 42.52 -23.51
N THR A 524 16.91 41.62 -22.94
CA THR A 524 18.33 41.91 -22.65
C THR A 524 19.14 41.95 -23.93
N GLU A 525 18.92 41.00 -24.86
CA GLU A 525 19.56 41.01 -26.18
C GLU A 525 19.17 42.25 -26.99
N GLY A 526 17.88 42.63 -26.99
CA GLY A 526 17.45 43.87 -27.63
C GLY A 526 18.03 45.14 -26.99
N LYS A 527 18.27 45.15 -25.68
CA LYS A 527 18.96 46.26 -25.01
C LYS A 527 20.46 46.31 -25.30
N ASP A 528 21.11 45.15 -25.42
CA ASP A 528 22.52 45.06 -25.79
C ASP A 528 22.73 45.51 -27.24
N ASP A 529 21.78 45.19 -28.14
CA ASP A 529 21.80 45.68 -29.52
C ASP A 529 21.54 47.20 -29.59
N ASP A 530 20.55 47.72 -28.85
CA ASP A 530 20.30 49.17 -28.74
C ASP A 530 21.52 49.91 -28.14
N GLN A 531 22.27 49.27 -27.24
CA GLN A 531 23.46 49.84 -26.61
C GLN A 531 24.67 49.80 -27.55
N LYS A 532 24.85 48.72 -28.33
CA LYS A 532 25.86 48.67 -29.40
C LYS A 532 25.60 49.70 -30.49
N ASP A 533 24.35 49.88 -30.89
CA ASP A 533 23.98 50.87 -31.90
C ASP A 533 24.25 52.31 -31.43
N LYS A 534 24.03 52.59 -30.14
CA LYS A 534 24.40 53.88 -29.53
C LYS A 534 25.90 54.08 -29.42
N GLU A 535 26.65 53.05 -29.00
CA GLU A 535 28.12 53.13 -28.94
C GLU A 535 28.75 53.37 -30.32
N LEU A 536 28.23 52.71 -31.35
CA LEU A 536 28.61 52.94 -32.75
C LEU A 536 28.32 54.38 -33.21
N ALA A 537 27.18 54.95 -32.82
CA ALA A 537 26.83 56.33 -33.15
C ALA A 537 27.76 57.36 -32.49
N THR A 538 28.10 57.19 -31.21
CA THR A 538 29.07 58.07 -30.52
C THR A 538 30.48 57.99 -31.10
N ASN A 539 30.92 56.81 -31.53
CA ASN A 539 32.25 56.64 -32.13
C ASN A 539 32.35 57.37 -33.50
N LEU A 540 31.26 57.41 -34.26
CA LEU A 540 31.18 58.20 -35.49
C LEU A 540 31.28 59.71 -35.23
N GLU A 541 30.62 60.23 -34.20
CA GLU A 541 30.70 61.66 -33.84
C GLU A 541 32.13 62.06 -33.39
N GLU A 542 32.81 61.23 -32.60
CA GLU A 542 34.20 61.47 -32.21
C GLU A 542 35.16 61.43 -33.41
N MET A 543 34.95 60.50 -34.35
CA MET A 543 35.73 60.43 -35.59
C MET A 543 35.53 61.66 -36.47
N VAL A 544 34.30 62.18 -36.55
CA VAL A 544 34.00 63.41 -37.30
C VAL A 544 34.66 64.63 -36.63
N ALA A 545 34.55 64.77 -35.31
CA ALA A 545 35.15 65.88 -34.58
C ALA A 545 36.69 65.90 -34.71
N LYS A 546 37.33 64.72 -34.71
CA LYS A 546 38.77 64.61 -34.91
C LYS A 546 39.19 64.99 -36.34
N ALA A 547 38.41 64.58 -37.34
CA ALA A 547 38.65 64.99 -38.73
C ALA A 547 38.48 66.50 -38.93
N GLU A 548 37.51 67.13 -38.24
CA GLU A 548 37.35 68.59 -38.25
C GLU A 548 38.55 69.31 -37.61
N GLN A 549 39.04 68.82 -36.46
CA GLN A 549 40.22 69.41 -35.82
C GLN A 549 41.47 69.32 -36.70
N GLU A 550 41.73 68.15 -37.31
CA GLU A 550 42.84 67.97 -38.25
C GLU A 550 42.71 68.90 -39.46
N PHE A 551 41.50 69.09 -39.99
CA PHE A 551 41.24 70.01 -41.09
C PHE A 551 41.58 71.47 -40.72
N PHE A 552 41.12 71.94 -39.56
CA PHE A 552 41.40 73.30 -39.11
C PHE A 552 42.87 73.53 -38.76
N ASP A 553 43.55 72.55 -38.16
CA ASP A 553 44.99 72.64 -37.88
C ASP A 553 45.81 72.79 -39.17
N ILE A 554 45.46 72.04 -40.22
CA ILE A 554 46.09 72.18 -41.55
C ILE A 554 45.89 73.60 -42.09
N ILE A 555 44.66 74.13 -42.03
CA ILE A 555 44.32 75.49 -42.46
C ILE A 555 45.16 76.54 -41.69
N PHE A 556 45.28 76.40 -40.36
CA PHE A 556 46.07 77.33 -39.54
C PHE A 556 47.56 77.25 -39.86
N THR A 557 48.11 76.06 -40.12
CA THR A 557 49.51 75.94 -40.57
C THR A 557 49.75 76.54 -41.95
N GLU A 558 48.82 76.38 -42.89
CA GLU A 558 48.87 77.03 -44.21
C GLU A 558 48.80 78.55 -44.10
N LEU A 559 47.91 79.09 -43.26
CA LEU A 559 47.81 80.53 -43.00
C LEU A 559 49.11 81.08 -42.40
N LYS A 560 49.68 80.39 -41.40
CA LYS A 560 50.97 80.80 -40.82
C LYS A 560 52.12 80.73 -41.83
N LYS A 561 52.12 79.75 -42.74
CA LYS A 561 53.09 79.70 -43.85
C LYS A 561 52.92 80.90 -44.79
N LYS A 562 51.69 81.23 -45.18
CA LYS A 562 51.41 82.40 -46.03
C LYS A 562 51.77 83.72 -45.35
N GLU A 563 51.56 83.85 -44.05
CA GLU A 563 51.99 85.02 -43.28
C GLU A 563 53.52 85.12 -43.18
N ALA A 564 54.22 83.99 -43.03
CA ALA A 564 55.68 83.95 -43.05
C ALA A 564 56.25 84.29 -44.43
N GLU A 565 55.65 83.78 -45.51
CA GLU A 565 56.01 84.11 -46.91
C GLU A 565 55.70 85.58 -47.27
N ALA A 566 54.79 86.24 -46.56
CA ALA A 566 54.49 87.67 -46.74
C ALA A 566 55.41 88.60 -45.93
N MET A 567 56.26 88.06 -45.05
CA MET A 567 57.23 88.80 -44.24
C MET A 567 58.70 88.63 -44.71
N GLU A 568 58.95 87.84 -45.76
CA GLU A 568 60.16 87.87 -46.60
C GLU A 568 59.92 88.75 -47.84
#